data_AF-A0A3D5SZY2-F1
#
_entry.id   AF-A0A3D5SZY2-F1
#
_cell.length_a   1.000
_cell.length_b   1.000
_cell.length_c   1.000
_cell.angle_alpha   90.00
_cell.angle_beta   90.00
_cell.angle_gamma   90.00
#
_symmetry.space_group_name_H-M   'P 1'
#
loop_
_entity.id
_entity.type
_entity.pdbx_description
1 polymer ?
#
loop_
_entity_poly.entity_id
_entity_poly.type
_entity_poly.pdbx_seq_one_letter_code
_entity_poly.pdbx_strand_id
1 'polypeptide(L)'
;VAAAAVAAALVLLAAAAAYALGRRATAGRAAAAPPAAAADAAWRAQVEDEIEALRAEAARLREEVSALRVARGAAPQYGEAMALAHSGLDAEAIAERCGISVAEAELVRSIGARRNSPTGG
;
A
#
# COMPACT_ATOMS: atom_id res chain seq x y z
N VAL A 1 -28.52 -60.43 24.06
CA VAL A 1 -27.30 -59.65 23.72
C VAL A 1 -27.27 -59.24 22.24
N ALA A 2 -27.51 -60.14 21.29
CA ALA A 2 -27.53 -59.81 19.85
C ALA A 2 -28.51 -58.68 19.46
N ALA A 3 -29.75 -58.69 19.97
CA ALA A 3 -30.73 -57.65 19.68
C ALA A 3 -30.29 -56.24 20.14
N ALA A 4 -29.65 -56.14 21.30
CA ALA A 4 -29.13 -54.88 21.83
C ALA A 4 -27.94 -54.35 21.00
N ALA A 5 -27.06 -55.25 20.53
CA ALA A 5 -25.94 -54.90 19.66
C ALA A 5 -26.41 -54.40 18.29
N VAL A 6 -27.43 -55.05 17.71
CA VAL A 6 -28.05 -54.61 16.44
C VAL A 6 -28.73 -53.25 16.62
N ALA A 7 -29.47 -53.04 17.71
CA ALA A 7 -30.08 -51.74 18.00
C ALA A 7 -29.03 -50.63 18.15
N ALA A 8 -27.93 -50.88 18.85
CA ALA A 8 -26.83 -49.92 18.99
C ALA A 8 -26.16 -49.59 17.65
N ALA A 9 -25.92 -50.59 16.80
CA ALA A 9 -25.35 -50.39 15.48
C ALA A 9 -26.26 -49.55 14.57
N LEU A 10 -27.58 -49.77 14.61
CA LEU A 10 -28.55 -48.97 13.85
C LEU A 10 -28.59 -47.52 14.32
N VAL A 11 -28.50 -47.26 15.63
CA VAL A 11 -28.44 -45.90 16.18
C VAL A 11 -27.17 -45.18 15.72
N LEU A 12 -26.02 -45.85 15.77
CA LEU A 12 -24.75 -45.26 15.30
C LEU A 12 -24.77 -44.99 13.80
N LEU A 13 -25.32 -45.89 12.99
CA LEU A 13 -25.49 -45.68 11.56
C LEU A 13 -26.44 -44.52 11.26
N ALA A 14 -27.57 -44.41 11.98
CA ALA A 14 -28.51 -43.31 11.84
C ALA A 14 -27.87 -41.97 12.23
N ALA A 15 -27.09 -41.93 13.32
CA ALA A 15 -26.35 -40.75 13.76
C ALA A 15 -25.27 -40.33 12.75
N ALA A 16 -24.50 -41.30 12.22
CA ALA A 16 -23.49 -41.04 11.19
C ALA A 16 -24.12 -40.57 9.87
N ALA A 17 -25.26 -41.14 9.48
CA ALA A 17 -26.01 -40.71 8.31
C ALA A 17 -26.55 -39.29 8.51
N ALA A 18 -27.15 -38.98 9.66
CA ALA A 18 -27.64 -37.65 10.01
C ALA A 18 -26.50 -36.62 10.01
N TYR A 19 -25.34 -36.97 10.56
CA TYR A 19 -24.14 -36.13 10.55
C TYR A 19 -23.64 -35.87 9.12
N ALA A 20 -23.56 -36.91 8.29
CA ALA A 20 -23.13 -36.78 6.89
C ALA A 20 -24.11 -35.95 6.05
N LEU A 21 -25.43 -36.11 6.27
CA LEU A 21 -26.50 -35.33 5.64
C LEU A 21 -26.42 -33.86 6.07
N GLY A 22 -26.25 -33.60 7.36
CA GLY A 22 -26.06 -32.24 7.89
C GLY A 22 -24.83 -31.56 7.29
N ARG A 23 -23.70 -32.28 7.21
CA ARG A 23 -22.45 -31.78 6.60
C ARG A 23 -22.61 -31.46 5.12
N ARG A 24 -23.36 -32.27 4.36
CA ARG A 24 -23.66 -31.99 2.95
C ARG A 24 -24.57 -30.77 2.79
N ALA A 25 -25.55 -30.61 3.67
CA ALA A 25 -26.45 -29.45 3.65
C ALA A 25 -25.71 -28.15 3.96
N THR A 26 -24.79 -28.15 4.93
CA THR A 26 -23.97 -26.96 5.25
C THR A 26 -22.94 -26.67 4.17
N ALA A 27 -22.29 -27.69 3.60
CA ALA A 27 -21.38 -27.52 2.47
C ALA A 27 -22.10 -26.97 1.22
N GLY A 28 -23.31 -27.46 0.92
CA GLY A 28 -24.14 -26.95 -0.17
C GLY A 28 -24.61 -25.51 0.07
N ARG A 29 -24.94 -25.16 1.32
CA ARG A 29 -25.33 -23.79 1.69
C ARG A 29 -24.15 -22.81 1.70
N ALA A 30 -22.94 -23.28 2.01
CA ALA A 30 -21.70 -22.52 1.86
C ALA A 30 -21.32 -22.33 0.38
N ALA A 31 -21.54 -23.36 -0.45
CA ALA A 31 -21.39 -23.26 -1.91
C ALA A 31 -22.45 -22.34 -2.54
N ALA A 32 -23.62 -22.20 -1.90
CA ALA A 32 -24.70 -21.28 -2.28
C ALA A 32 -24.62 -19.94 -1.53
N ALA A 33 -23.42 -19.43 -1.23
CA ALA A 33 -23.27 -18.02 -0.93
C ALA A 33 -23.89 -17.22 -2.10
N PRO A 34 -24.67 -16.15 -1.83
CA PRO A 34 -25.33 -15.42 -2.91
C PRO A 34 -24.28 -14.91 -3.89
N PRO A 35 -24.53 -14.98 -5.21
CA PRO A 35 -23.55 -14.63 -6.24
C PRO A 35 -23.00 -13.21 -6.07
N ALA A 36 -23.77 -12.30 -5.46
CA ALA A 36 -23.33 -10.97 -5.08
C ALA A 36 -22.18 -10.97 -4.06
N ALA A 37 -22.24 -11.78 -2.99
CA ALA A 37 -21.19 -11.82 -1.97
C ALA A 37 -19.87 -12.40 -2.53
N ALA A 38 -19.95 -13.33 -3.48
CA ALA A 38 -18.78 -13.86 -4.19
C ALA A 38 -18.19 -12.81 -5.15
N ALA A 39 -19.04 -12.06 -5.88
CA ALA A 39 -18.60 -10.96 -6.74
C ALA A 39 -17.94 -9.82 -5.93
N ASP A 40 -18.51 -9.45 -4.78
CA ASP A 40 -17.95 -8.44 -3.88
C ASP A 40 -16.60 -8.89 -3.30
N ALA A 41 -16.42 -10.18 -3.02
CA ALA A 41 -15.14 -10.72 -2.58
C ALA A 41 -14.09 -10.70 -3.70
N ALA A 42 -14.47 -11.07 -4.92
CA ALA A 42 -13.58 -11.04 -6.08
C ALA A 42 -13.16 -9.62 -6.45
N TRP A 43 -14.09 -8.66 -6.43
CA TRP A 43 -13.79 -7.24 -6.65
C TRP A 43 -12.82 -6.69 -5.60
N ARG A 44 -13.05 -7.00 -4.32
CA ARG A 44 -12.14 -6.57 -3.25
C ARG A 44 -10.74 -7.14 -3.43
N ALA A 45 -10.61 -8.43 -3.75
CA ALA A 45 -9.32 -9.05 -4.02
C ALA A 45 -8.62 -8.37 -5.21
N GLN A 46 -9.34 -8.10 -6.31
CA GLN A 46 -8.80 -7.39 -7.46
C GLN A 46 -8.31 -5.97 -7.10
N VAL A 47 -9.08 -5.22 -6.30
CA VAL A 47 -8.68 -3.88 -5.87
C VAL A 47 -7.47 -3.93 -4.94
N GLU A 48 -7.38 -4.91 -4.05
CA GLU A 48 -6.22 -5.12 -3.18
C GLU A 48 -4.95 -5.44 -3.99
N ASP A 49 -5.06 -6.31 -5.00
CA ASP A 49 -3.96 -6.64 -5.92
C ASP A 49 -3.49 -5.39 -6.70
N GLU A 50 -4.42 -4.59 -7.21
CA GLU A 50 -4.11 -3.36 -7.94
C GLU A 50 -3.42 -2.33 -7.03
N ILE A 51 -3.89 -2.17 -5.80
CA ILE A 51 -3.25 -1.28 -4.80
C ILE A 51 -1.83 -1.74 -4.52
N GLU A 52 -1.59 -3.04 -4.40
CA GLU A 52 -0.25 -3.58 -4.14
C GLU A 52 0.67 -3.36 -5.34
N ALA A 53 0.18 -3.57 -6.56
CA ALA A 53 0.93 -3.29 -7.79
C ALA A 53 1.33 -1.80 -7.89
N LEU A 54 0.39 -0.88 -7.63
CA LEU A 54 0.64 0.56 -7.65
C LEU A 54 1.61 0.99 -6.55
N ARG A 55 1.56 0.37 -5.36
CA ARG A 55 2.51 0.64 -4.27
C ARG A 55 3.92 0.20 -4.65
N ALA A 56 4.05 -0.97 -5.27
CA ALA A 56 5.33 -1.49 -5.75
C ALA A 56 5.92 -0.57 -6.83
N GLU A 57 5.12 -0.13 -7.80
CA GLU A 57 5.55 0.81 -8.83
C GLU A 57 5.96 2.17 -8.23
N ALA A 58 5.18 2.69 -7.28
CA ALA A 58 5.53 3.92 -6.57
C ALA A 58 6.83 3.80 -5.77
N ALA A 59 7.11 2.65 -5.17
CA ALA A 59 8.38 2.39 -4.49
C ALA A 59 9.54 2.42 -5.49
N ARG A 60 9.40 1.71 -6.63
CA ARG A 60 10.41 1.70 -7.70
C ARG A 60 10.70 3.10 -8.24
N LEU A 61 9.66 3.88 -8.54
CA LEU A 61 9.81 5.26 -9.02
C LEU A 61 10.50 6.17 -7.99
N ARG A 62 10.21 5.99 -6.69
CA ARG A 62 10.91 6.75 -5.63
C ARG A 62 12.40 6.42 -5.59
N GLU A 63 12.76 5.16 -5.75
CA GLU A 63 14.16 4.73 -5.83
C GLU A 63 14.85 5.30 -7.06
N GLU A 64 14.22 5.22 -8.24
CA GLU A 64 14.73 5.82 -9.48
C GLU A 64 14.96 7.33 -9.33
N VAL A 65 13.99 8.06 -8.76
CA VAL A 65 14.12 9.50 -8.48
C VAL A 65 15.25 9.78 -7.48
N SER A 66 15.39 8.96 -6.44
CA SER A 66 16.49 9.06 -5.47
C SER A 66 17.84 8.88 -6.16
N ALA A 67 17.98 7.84 -6.98
CA ALA A 67 19.19 7.57 -7.75
C ALA A 67 19.52 8.72 -8.71
N LEU A 68 18.52 9.28 -9.40
CA LEU A 68 18.70 10.45 -10.27
C LEU A 68 19.12 11.70 -9.48
N ARG A 69 18.61 11.91 -8.26
CA ARG A 69 19.03 13.03 -7.39
C ARG A 69 20.48 12.88 -6.96
N VAL A 70 20.89 11.67 -6.56
CA VAL A 70 22.28 11.35 -6.22
C VAL A 70 23.18 11.54 -7.43
N ALA A 71 22.80 11.00 -8.60
CA ALA A 71 23.56 11.14 -9.85
C ALA A 71 23.70 12.60 -10.31
N ARG A 72 22.69 13.44 -10.03
CA ARG A 72 22.71 14.88 -10.32
C ARG A 72 23.48 15.70 -9.27
N GLY A 73 24.02 15.07 -8.23
CA GLY A 73 24.75 15.77 -7.17
C GLY A 73 23.87 16.62 -6.25
N ALA A 74 22.56 16.37 -6.21
CA ALA A 74 21.69 16.98 -5.20
C ALA A 74 21.98 16.30 -3.86
N ALA A 75 23.04 16.75 -3.19
CA ALA A 75 23.39 16.31 -1.86
C ALA A 75 22.20 16.58 -0.90
N PRO A 76 21.98 15.76 0.15
CA PRO A 76 20.87 15.94 1.10
C PRO A 76 20.73 17.38 1.64
N GLN A 77 21.86 18.09 1.78
CA GLN A 77 21.97 19.49 2.18
C GLN A 77 21.24 20.43 1.20
N TYR A 78 21.21 20.10 -0.09
CA TYR A 78 20.51 20.88 -1.12
C TYR A 78 18.99 20.76 -1.00
N GLY A 79 18.49 19.59 -0.56
CA GLY A 79 17.06 19.39 -0.28
C GLY A 79 16.58 20.25 0.89
N GLU A 80 17.38 20.31 1.96
CA GLU A 80 17.14 21.20 3.10
C GLU A 80 17.23 22.68 2.68
N ALA A 81 18.28 23.05 1.93
CA ALA A 81 18.46 24.42 1.43
C ALA A 81 17.27 24.87 0.55
N MET A 82 16.72 23.99 -0.30
CA MET A 82 15.53 24.25 -1.11
C MET A 82 14.29 24.50 -0.25
N ALA A 83 14.09 23.76 0.84
CA ALA A 83 12.97 23.95 1.75
C ALA A 83 13.08 25.31 2.49
N LEU A 84 14.29 25.66 2.94
CA LEU A 84 14.56 26.95 3.59
C LEU A 84 14.37 28.13 2.63
N ALA A 85 14.83 28.01 1.39
CA ALA A 85 14.58 29.00 0.35
C ALA A 85 13.08 29.17 0.06
N HIS A 86 12.30 28.09 0.08
CA HIS A 86 10.85 28.18 -0.10
C HIS A 86 10.15 28.87 1.08
N SER A 87 10.68 28.73 2.30
CA SER A 87 10.21 29.49 3.47
C SER A 87 10.67 30.96 3.50
N GLY A 88 11.44 31.41 2.50
CA GLY A 88 11.86 32.81 2.37
C GLY A 88 13.08 33.20 3.20
N LEU A 89 13.89 32.23 3.66
CA LEU A 89 15.18 32.55 4.28
C LEU A 89 16.13 33.22 3.28
N ASP A 90 17.01 34.07 3.81
CA ASP A 90 18.10 34.68 3.04
C ASP A 90 19.21 33.68 2.70
N ALA A 91 20.07 34.06 1.75
CA ALA A 91 21.09 33.15 1.23
C ALA A 91 22.18 32.87 2.27
N GLU A 92 22.53 33.87 3.08
CA GLU A 92 23.52 33.80 4.14
C GLU A 92 23.12 32.80 5.22
N ALA A 93 21.88 32.86 5.73
CA ALA A 93 21.38 31.93 6.73
C ALA A 93 21.21 30.51 6.18
N ILE A 94 20.88 30.37 4.89
CA ILE A 94 20.81 29.05 4.23
C ILE A 94 22.21 28.44 4.10
N ALA A 95 23.20 29.23 3.67
CA ALA A 95 24.58 28.79 3.54
C ALA A 95 25.15 28.30 4.88
N GLU A 96 24.92 29.07 5.95
CA GLU A 96 25.35 28.72 7.31
C GLU A 96 24.68 27.43 7.82
N ARG A 97 23.35 27.31 7.66
CA ARG A 97 22.58 26.16 8.18
C ARG A 97 22.84 24.86 7.42
N CYS A 98 23.01 24.95 6.10
CA CYS A 98 23.16 23.77 5.24
C CYS A 98 24.63 23.42 4.96
N GLY A 99 25.58 24.24 5.42
CA GLY A 99 27.00 24.03 5.19
C GLY A 99 27.39 24.11 3.71
N ILE A 100 26.70 24.96 2.94
CA ILE A 100 26.94 25.19 1.51
C ILE A 100 27.50 26.60 1.28
N SER A 101 28.05 26.89 0.10
CA SER A 101 28.56 28.25 -0.16
C SER A 101 27.42 29.27 -0.33
N VAL A 102 27.69 30.55 -0.04
CA VAL A 102 26.71 31.64 -0.25
C VAL A 102 26.24 31.70 -1.71
N ALA A 103 27.16 31.52 -2.66
CA ALA A 103 26.82 31.45 -4.08
C ALA A 103 25.88 30.27 -4.42
N GLU A 104 26.05 29.14 -3.75
CA GLU A 104 25.14 27.98 -3.87
C GLU A 104 23.76 28.29 -3.30
N ALA A 105 23.70 28.96 -2.15
CA ALA A 105 22.44 29.37 -1.51
C ALA A 105 21.68 30.43 -2.34
N GLU A 106 22.38 31.38 -2.97
CA GLU A 106 21.78 32.33 -3.91
C GLU A 106 21.16 31.62 -5.13
N LEU A 107 21.88 30.64 -5.70
CA LEU A 107 21.37 29.82 -6.78
C LEU A 107 20.10 29.07 -6.36
N VAL A 108 20.11 28.42 -5.18
CA VAL A 108 18.97 27.73 -4.58
C VAL A 108 17.76 28.67 -4.47
N ARG A 109 17.96 29.88 -3.93
CA ARG A 109 16.92 30.90 -3.78
C ARG A 109 16.36 31.36 -5.13
N SER A 110 17.20 31.55 -6.14
CA SER A 110 16.75 31.92 -7.49
C SER A 110 15.87 30.84 -8.13
N ILE A 111 16.21 29.57 -7.91
CA ILE A 111 15.45 28.43 -8.40
C ILE A 111 14.11 28.31 -7.65
N GLY A 112 14.09 28.52 -6.33
CA GLY A 112 12.88 28.55 -5.52
C GLY A 112 11.92 29.68 -5.92
N ALA A 113 12.45 30.87 -6.17
CA ALA A 113 11.69 32.02 -6.65
C ALA A 113 11.06 31.81 -8.03
N ARG A 114 11.79 31.19 -8.97
CA ARG A 114 11.21 30.85 -10.29
C ARG A 114 10.02 29.90 -10.20
N ARG A 115 10.02 28.97 -9.23
CA ARG A 115 8.91 28.02 -9.04
C ARG A 115 7.72 28.61 -8.28
N ASN A 116 7.88 29.70 -7.54
CA ASN A 116 6.80 30.38 -6.82
C ASN A 116 6.20 31.58 -7.59
N SER A 117 6.73 31.86 -8.78
CA SER A 117 6.17 32.87 -9.69
C SER A 117 4.79 32.38 -10.16
N PRO A 118 3.68 33.12 -9.93
CA PRO A 118 2.32 32.67 -10.22
C PRO A 118 1.97 32.73 -11.72
N THR A 119 2.76 32.07 -12.57
CA THR A 119 2.57 32.05 -14.03
C THR A 119 3.07 30.74 -14.63
N GLY A 120 2.24 29.69 -14.51
CA GLY A 120 1.85 28.98 -15.71
C GLY A 120 0.80 29.86 -16.40
N GLY A 121 1.06 30.23 -17.66
CA GLY A 121 0.07 30.93 -18.50
C GLY A 121 -1.11 30.05 -18.84
#